data_AF-A0A7C2D0B1-F1
#
_entry.id   AF-A0A7C2D0B1-F1
#
_cell.length_a   1.000
_cell.length_b   1.000
_cell.length_c   1.000
_cell.angle_alpha   90.00
_cell.angle_beta   90.00
_cell.angle_gamma   90.00
#
_symmetry.space_group_name_H-M   'P 1'
#
loop_
_entity.id
_entity.type
_entity.pdbx_description
1 polymer ?
#
loop_
_entity_poly.entity_id
_entity_poly.type
_entity_poly.pdbx_seq_one_letter_code
_entity_poly.pdbx_strand_id
1 'polypeptide(L)'
;MAETLTPEEREEFLRLQRKIAGAPAAPPGAEPAPGQRRWGEAPPPNPPQVVRLKPPQEIVRKQVDNLQAVGQQNYIAGITNPRHDPIEAGIAAQAAYEAKMRDPNVLKRRVDGLRRTNMQEWGALAESVGAQRLVEGVVNRRFKIERFWGNWHGLLSQHLQRIDALPNATDADRERRMIENLRGLKNLKGRA
;
A
#
# COMPACT_ATOMS: atom_id res chain seq x y z
N MET A 1 6.99 19.99 -6.70
CA MET A 1 6.32 20.54 -7.90
C MET A 1 5.13 19.66 -8.21
N ALA A 2 3.95 20.11 -7.77
CA ALA A 2 2.68 19.42 -7.96
C ALA A 2 2.01 20.01 -9.20
N GLU A 3 2.34 19.46 -10.35
CA GLU A 3 1.82 19.82 -11.67
C GLU A 3 1.74 18.51 -12.47
N THR A 4 0.63 18.10 -13.06
CA THR A 4 -0.64 18.78 -13.31
C THR A 4 -1.70 17.69 -13.51
N LEU A 5 -2.72 17.66 -12.66
CA LEU A 5 -4.04 17.23 -13.16
C LEU A 5 -4.37 18.20 -14.30
N THR A 6 -4.85 17.71 -15.44
CA THR A 6 -5.39 18.61 -16.46
C THR A 6 -6.44 19.52 -15.83
N PRO A 7 -6.72 20.71 -16.37
CA PRO A 7 -7.76 21.59 -15.83
C PRO A 7 -9.08 20.85 -15.58
N GLU A 8 -9.43 19.94 -16.50
CA GLU A 8 -10.61 19.07 -16.44
C GLU A 8 -10.52 18.02 -15.33
N GLU A 9 -9.39 17.31 -15.20
CA GLU A 9 -9.18 16.33 -14.13
C GLU A 9 -9.13 16.98 -12.75
N ARG A 10 -8.59 18.21 -12.67
CA ARG A 10 -8.57 19.01 -11.44
C ARG A 10 -9.96 19.46 -11.07
N GLU A 11 -10.75 19.89 -12.04
CA GLU A 11 -12.14 20.28 -11.85
C GLU A 11 -13.00 19.08 -11.45
N GLU A 12 -12.82 17.93 -12.09
CA GLU A 12 -13.51 16.69 -11.74
C GLU A 12 -13.09 16.18 -10.36
N PHE A 13 -11.81 16.25 -10.02
CA PHE A 13 -11.31 15.93 -8.68
C PHE A 13 -11.91 16.85 -7.62
N LEU A 14 -11.94 18.16 -7.85
CA LEU A 14 -12.57 19.13 -6.96
C LEU A 14 -14.09 18.96 -6.90
N ARG A 15 -14.74 18.53 -7.98
CA ARG A 15 -16.17 18.18 -8.02
C ARG A 15 -16.45 16.94 -7.19
N LEU A 16 -15.62 15.91 -7.32
CA LEU A 16 -15.71 14.68 -6.54
C LEU A 16 -15.40 14.92 -5.06
N GLN A 17 -14.38 15.73 -4.74
CA GLN A 17 -14.12 16.17 -3.37
C GLN A 17 -15.27 16.97 -2.78
N ARG A 18 -15.85 17.92 -3.53
CA ARG A 18 -17.04 18.67 -3.09
C ARG A 18 -18.25 17.75 -2.87
N LYS A 19 -18.43 16.74 -3.72
CA LYS A 19 -19.48 15.71 -3.59
C LYS A 19 -19.26 14.79 -2.38
N ILE A 20 -18.00 14.50 -2.03
CA ILE A 20 -17.62 13.62 -0.92
C ILE A 20 -17.64 14.36 0.43
N ALA A 21 -17.16 15.61 0.46
CA ALA A 21 -17.05 16.39 1.69
C ALA A 21 -18.39 16.98 2.15
N GLY A 22 -19.34 17.19 1.23
CA GLY A 22 -20.49 18.05 1.48
C GLY A 22 -20.05 19.50 1.75
N ALA A 23 -20.96 20.45 1.72
CA ALA A 23 -20.63 21.78 2.21
C ALA A 23 -20.34 21.71 3.72
N PRO A 24 -19.35 22.47 4.24
CA PRO A 24 -19.08 22.51 5.67
C PRO A 24 -20.33 22.94 6.44
N ALA A 25 -20.44 22.50 7.69
CA ALA A 25 -21.52 22.97 8.55
C ALA A 25 -21.40 24.48 8.78
N ALA A 26 -22.55 25.15 8.90
CA ALA A 26 -22.59 26.53 9.37
C ALA A 26 -21.90 26.65 10.74
N PRO A 27 -21.29 27.80 11.07
CA PRO A 27 -20.82 28.08 12.42
C PRO A 27 -21.95 27.97 13.46
N PRO A 28 -21.65 27.68 14.74
CA PRO A 28 -22.66 27.66 15.80
C PRO A 28 -23.47 28.97 15.82
N GLY A 29 -24.79 28.88 15.77
CA GLY A 29 -25.70 30.04 15.83
C GLY A 29 -25.91 30.80 14.52
N ALA A 30 -25.26 30.41 13.42
CA ALA A 30 -25.49 31.01 12.10
C ALA A 30 -26.55 30.22 11.30
N GLU A 31 -27.36 30.94 10.53
CA GLU A 31 -28.22 30.33 9.49
C GLU A 31 -27.34 29.75 8.38
N PRO A 32 -27.59 28.51 7.93
CA PRO A 32 -26.79 27.88 6.89
C PRO A 32 -27.00 28.58 5.54
N ALA A 33 -25.90 28.86 4.84
CA ALA A 33 -25.96 29.30 3.44
C ALA A 33 -26.56 28.19 2.55
N PRO A 34 -27.13 28.50 1.36
CA PRO A 34 -27.66 27.48 0.46
C PRO A 34 -26.66 26.34 0.20
N GLY A 35 -27.02 25.13 0.60
CA GLY A 35 -26.19 23.93 0.48
C GLY A 35 -25.30 23.62 1.69
N GLN A 36 -25.12 24.53 2.65
CA GLN A 36 -24.52 24.23 3.96
C GLN A 36 -25.51 23.50 4.86
N ARG A 37 -24.99 22.60 5.68
CA ARG A 37 -25.76 21.93 6.75
C ARG A 37 -25.74 22.78 8.02
N ARG A 38 -26.74 22.64 8.88
CA ARG A 38 -26.75 23.36 10.15
C ARG A 38 -25.64 22.82 11.08
N TRP A 39 -25.15 23.67 11.97
CA TRP A 39 -24.26 23.23 13.04
C TRP A 39 -24.98 22.19 13.92
N GLY A 40 -24.33 21.05 14.19
CA GLY A 40 -24.91 19.94 14.97
C GLY A 40 -25.69 18.90 14.14
N GLU A 41 -25.98 19.17 12.87
CA GLU A 41 -26.61 18.18 11.99
C GLU A 41 -25.58 17.20 11.41
N ALA A 42 -25.91 15.90 11.45
CA ALA A 42 -25.11 14.88 10.79
C ALA A 42 -25.05 15.15 9.27
N PRO A 43 -23.89 14.92 8.62
CA PRO A 43 -23.85 14.97 7.17
C PRO A 43 -24.84 13.94 6.58
N PRO A 44 -25.39 14.17 5.38
CA PRO A 44 -26.27 13.21 4.75
C PRO A 44 -25.57 11.83 4.68
N PRO A 45 -26.30 10.74 4.96
CA PRO A 45 -25.70 9.42 4.98
C PRO A 45 -25.12 9.10 3.60
N ASN A 46 -23.82 8.82 3.54
CA ASN A 46 -23.24 8.17 2.37
C ASN A 46 -23.51 6.67 2.51
N PRO A 47 -24.43 6.08 1.71
CA PRO A 47 -24.82 4.69 1.91
C PRO A 47 -23.60 3.78 1.70
N PRO A 48 -23.29 2.85 2.64
CA PRO A 48 -22.15 1.98 2.50
C PRO A 48 -22.34 1.02 1.33
N GLN A 49 -21.31 0.87 0.51
CA GLN A 49 -21.27 -0.15 -0.53
C GLN A 49 -20.34 -1.29 -0.10
N VAL A 50 -20.85 -2.52 -0.13
CA VAL A 50 -20.04 -3.72 0.14
C VAL A 50 -19.29 -4.09 -1.14
N VAL A 51 -17.98 -3.79 -1.16
CA VAL A 51 -17.10 -4.13 -2.27
C VAL A 51 -16.02 -5.08 -1.76
N ARG A 52 -16.01 -6.33 -2.24
CA ARG A 52 -15.02 -7.35 -1.82
C ARG A 52 -13.59 -6.97 -2.19
N LEU A 53 -13.41 -6.43 -3.40
CA LEU A 53 -12.15 -5.97 -3.93
C LEU A 53 -12.37 -4.65 -4.67
N LYS A 54 -11.70 -3.58 -4.22
CA LYS A 54 -11.80 -2.25 -4.85
C LYS A 54 -11.39 -2.28 -6.32
N PRO A 55 -11.90 -1.39 -7.18
CA PRO A 55 -11.43 -1.26 -8.55
C PRO A 55 -9.92 -1.01 -8.62
N PRO A 56 -9.19 -1.51 -9.65
CA PRO A 56 -7.75 -1.34 -9.78
C PRO A 56 -7.28 0.11 -9.61
N GLN A 57 -7.97 1.04 -10.26
CA GLN A 57 -7.64 2.47 -10.25
C GLN A 57 -7.73 3.06 -8.84
N GLU A 58 -8.72 2.63 -8.05
CA GLU A 58 -8.87 3.09 -6.67
C GLU A 58 -7.76 2.53 -5.76
N ILE A 59 -7.34 1.28 -6.00
CA ILE A 59 -6.21 0.66 -5.30
C ILE A 59 -4.91 1.42 -5.60
N VAL A 60 -4.62 1.64 -6.90
CA VAL A 60 -3.42 2.38 -7.32
C VAL A 60 -3.41 3.78 -6.74
N ARG A 61 -4.53 4.51 -6.86
CA ARG A 61 -4.69 5.85 -6.29
C ARG A 61 -4.39 5.84 -4.80
N LYS A 62 -5.07 4.99 -4.02
CA LYS A 62 -4.86 4.92 -2.57
C LYS A 62 -3.41 4.58 -2.22
N GLN A 63 -2.78 3.67 -2.97
CA GLN A 63 -1.39 3.28 -2.72
C GLN A 63 -0.41 4.42 -2.98
N VAL A 64 -0.55 5.12 -4.10
CA VAL A 64 0.36 6.21 -4.51
C VAL A 64 0.11 7.47 -3.67
N ASP A 65 -1.15 7.87 -3.51
CA ASP A 65 -1.52 9.09 -2.79
C ASP A 65 -1.13 8.99 -1.31
N ASN A 66 -1.37 7.83 -0.67
CA ASN A 66 -0.94 7.63 0.71
C ASN A 66 0.58 7.66 0.84
N LEU A 67 1.31 7.09 -0.12
CA LEU A 67 2.77 7.13 -0.11
C LEU A 67 3.29 8.55 -0.29
N GLN A 68 2.68 9.35 -1.17
CA GLN A 68 3.03 10.75 -1.35
C GLN A 68 2.72 11.58 -0.09
N ALA A 69 1.57 11.34 0.55
CA ALA A 69 1.12 12.11 1.68
C ALA A 69 1.93 11.82 2.96
N VAL A 70 2.19 10.56 3.26
CA VAL A 70 2.76 10.14 4.56
C VAL A 70 3.88 9.09 4.45
N GLY A 71 4.26 8.68 3.23
CA GLY A 71 5.21 7.58 3.01
C GLY A 71 6.60 7.87 3.55
N GLN A 72 7.12 9.07 3.34
CA GLN A 72 8.43 9.48 3.84
C GLN A 72 8.48 9.48 5.38
N GLN A 73 7.48 10.09 6.02
CA GLN A 73 7.37 10.16 7.48
C GLN A 73 7.28 8.77 8.11
N ASN A 74 6.42 7.90 7.56
CA ASN A 74 6.27 6.53 8.03
C ASN A 74 7.55 5.71 7.84
N TYR A 75 8.28 5.93 6.74
CA TYR A 75 9.54 5.26 6.49
C TYR A 75 10.62 5.65 7.51
N ILE A 76 10.77 6.96 7.78
CA ILE A 76 11.70 7.46 8.81
C ILE A 76 11.33 6.89 10.18
N ALA A 77 10.06 6.95 10.58
CA ALA A 77 9.61 6.39 11.85
C ALA A 77 9.94 4.89 11.99
N GLY A 78 9.86 4.14 10.89
CA GLY A 78 10.25 2.72 10.84
C GLY A 78 11.76 2.48 10.95
N ILE A 79 12.59 3.38 10.41
CA ILE A 79 14.05 3.33 10.55
C ILE A 79 14.48 3.65 11.97
N THR A 80 13.83 4.60 12.63
CA THR A 80 14.18 5.03 13.99
C THR A 80 13.94 3.91 15.01
N ASN A 81 12.97 3.02 14.75
CA ASN A 81 12.60 1.95 15.68
C ASN A 81 12.52 0.59 14.96
N PRO A 82 13.64 0.04 14.47
CA PRO A 82 13.63 -1.23 13.77
C PRO A 82 13.38 -2.37 14.77
N ARG A 83 12.52 -3.33 14.40
CA ARG A 83 12.21 -4.49 15.27
C ARG A 83 13.41 -5.42 15.49
N HIS A 84 14.32 -5.45 14.53
CA HIS A 84 15.55 -6.26 14.54
C HIS A 84 16.67 -5.43 13.91
N ASP A 85 17.91 -5.73 14.27
CA ASP A 85 19.05 -5.17 13.56
C ASP A 85 19.05 -5.64 12.09
N PRO A 86 18.99 -4.73 11.10
CA PRO A 86 18.90 -5.09 9.70
C PRO A 86 20.19 -5.74 9.15
N ILE A 87 21.35 -5.44 9.74
CA ILE A 87 22.63 -6.05 9.38
C ILE A 87 22.66 -7.50 9.90
N GLU A 88 22.33 -7.69 11.17
CA GLU A 88 22.25 -9.04 11.75
C GLU A 88 21.19 -9.90 11.07
N ALA A 89 19.99 -9.35 10.84
CA ALA A 89 18.94 -10.04 10.09
C ALA A 89 19.37 -10.40 8.67
N GLY A 90 20.14 -9.51 8.02
CA GLY A 90 20.71 -9.74 6.69
C GLY A 90 21.70 -10.90 6.65
N ILE A 91 22.52 -11.04 7.70
CA ILE A 91 23.49 -12.14 7.88
C ILE A 91 22.75 -13.45 8.23
N ALA A 92 21.79 -13.42 9.14
CA ALA A 92 21.00 -14.60 9.51
C ALA A 92 20.22 -15.18 8.31
N ALA A 93 19.76 -14.30 7.41
CA ALA A 93 19.07 -14.71 6.18
C ALA A 93 20.01 -15.24 5.07
N GLN A 94 21.33 -15.30 5.30
CA GLN A 94 22.31 -15.69 4.29
C GLN A 94 22.05 -17.11 3.74
N ALA A 95 21.79 -18.10 4.59
CA ALA A 95 21.53 -19.47 4.12
C ALA A 95 20.33 -19.55 3.15
N ALA A 96 19.28 -18.76 3.41
CA ALA A 96 18.12 -18.67 2.52
C ALA A 96 18.41 -17.92 1.21
N TYR A 97 19.38 -17.00 1.23
CA TYR A 97 19.90 -16.31 0.04
C TYR A 97 20.77 -17.26 -0.80
N GLU A 98 21.64 -18.04 -0.17
CA GLU A 98 22.48 -19.07 -0.77
C GLU A 98 21.66 -20.15 -1.47
N ALA A 99 20.58 -20.62 -0.84
CA ALA A 99 19.67 -21.59 -1.47
C ALA A 99 19.01 -21.08 -2.77
N LYS A 100 18.96 -19.76 -2.98
CA LYS A 100 18.35 -19.13 -4.17
C LYS A 100 19.36 -18.69 -5.22
N MET A 101 20.63 -18.62 -4.88
CA MET A 101 21.69 -18.08 -5.74
C MET A 101 22.74 -19.15 -6.01
N ARG A 102 23.16 -19.29 -7.27
CA ARG A 102 24.09 -20.36 -7.69
C ARG A 102 25.56 -19.94 -7.74
N ASP A 103 25.89 -18.66 -7.58
CA ASP A 103 27.27 -18.15 -7.71
C ASP A 103 27.96 -17.96 -6.34
N PRO A 104 28.97 -18.78 -5.99
CA PRO A 104 29.69 -18.70 -4.72
C PRO A 104 30.38 -17.35 -4.46
N ASN A 105 30.79 -16.63 -5.51
CA ASN A 105 31.51 -15.36 -5.36
C ASN A 105 30.58 -14.23 -4.92
N VAL A 106 29.31 -14.27 -5.34
CA VAL A 106 28.29 -13.30 -4.91
C VAL A 106 27.93 -13.53 -3.45
N LEU A 107 27.88 -14.79 -3.03
CA LEU A 107 27.48 -15.19 -1.67
C LEU A 107 28.48 -14.72 -0.61
N LYS A 108 29.78 -14.94 -0.84
CA LYS A 108 30.85 -14.50 0.07
C LYS A 108 30.93 -12.97 0.16
N ARG A 109 30.85 -12.28 -0.99
CA ARG A 109 30.91 -10.80 -1.04
C ARG A 109 29.75 -10.14 -0.29
N ARG A 110 28.56 -10.75 -0.27
CA ARG A 110 27.41 -10.19 0.45
C ARG A 110 27.63 -10.15 1.95
N VAL A 111 28.09 -11.25 2.55
CA VAL A 111 28.34 -11.33 4.00
C VAL A 111 29.46 -10.39 4.40
N ASP A 112 30.56 -10.40 3.63
CA ASP A 112 31.69 -9.50 3.87
C ASP A 112 31.27 -8.03 3.75
N GLY A 113 30.37 -7.69 2.82
CA GLY A 113 29.79 -6.36 2.67
C GLY A 113 28.94 -5.95 3.87
N LEU A 114 28.06 -6.83 4.36
CA LEU A 114 27.23 -6.55 5.54
C LEU A 114 28.08 -6.35 6.81
N ARG A 115 29.17 -7.09 6.96
CA ARG A 115 30.11 -6.95 8.08
C ARG A 115 30.93 -5.66 8.05
N ARG A 116 31.01 -4.98 6.91
CA ARG A 116 31.75 -3.71 6.75
C ARG A 116 30.94 -2.48 7.12
N THR A 117 29.65 -2.63 7.36
CA THR A 117 28.77 -1.54 7.78
C THR A 117 28.16 -1.84 9.14
N ASN A 118 27.39 -0.90 9.68
CA ASN A 118 26.76 -1.01 10.99
C ASN A 118 25.38 -0.33 10.98
N MET A 119 24.65 -0.51 12.08
CA MET A 119 23.31 0.07 12.27
C MET A 119 23.30 1.60 12.11
N GLN A 120 24.31 2.30 12.61
CA GLN A 120 24.37 3.76 12.60
C GLN A 120 24.53 4.30 11.18
N GLU A 121 25.47 3.74 10.41
CA GLU A 121 25.67 4.07 8.99
C GLU A 121 24.44 3.74 8.15
N TRP A 122 23.84 2.58 8.38
CA TRP A 122 22.60 2.18 7.72
C TRP A 122 21.48 3.19 8.00
N GLY A 123 21.26 3.53 9.28
CA GLY A 123 20.21 4.47 9.69
C GLY A 123 20.41 5.85 9.08
N ALA A 124 21.63 6.39 9.14
CA ALA A 124 21.96 7.70 8.59
C ALA A 124 21.71 7.78 7.08
N LEU A 125 22.10 6.75 6.30
CA LEU A 125 21.87 6.71 4.86
C LEU A 125 20.40 6.44 4.49
N ALA A 126 19.73 5.59 5.26
CA ALA A 126 18.31 5.30 5.05
C ALA A 126 17.46 6.56 5.29
N GLU A 127 17.78 7.35 6.31
CA GLU A 127 17.10 8.62 6.59
C GLU A 127 17.43 9.70 5.55
N SER A 128 18.71 9.97 5.31
CA SER A 128 19.15 11.09 4.44
C SER A 128 18.91 10.86 2.96
N VAL A 129 18.99 9.61 2.49
CA VAL A 129 18.90 9.26 1.06
C VAL A 129 17.68 8.39 0.79
N GLY A 130 17.46 7.36 1.60
CA GLY A 130 16.39 6.38 1.40
C GLY A 130 14.99 6.98 1.47
N ALA A 131 14.75 7.87 2.44
CA ALA A 131 13.44 8.45 2.70
C ALA A 131 12.90 9.26 1.50
N GLN A 132 13.75 10.08 0.89
CA GLN A 132 13.37 10.84 -0.31
C GLN A 132 13.20 9.92 -1.53
N ARG A 133 14.15 9.00 -1.74
CA ARG A 133 14.14 8.09 -2.89
C ARG A 133 12.95 7.13 -2.90
N LEU A 134 12.40 6.79 -1.74
CA LEU A 134 11.23 5.92 -1.64
C LEU A 134 10.02 6.52 -2.38
N VAL A 135 9.64 7.74 -2.01
CA VAL A 135 8.43 8.37 -2.54
C VAL A 135 8.60 8.63 -4.03
N GLU A 136 9.68 9.30 -4.41
CA GLU A 136 10.01 9.59 -5.81
C GLU A 136 10.08 8.31 -6.65
N GLY A 137 10.77 7.29 -6.13
CA GLY A 137 11.00 6.03 -6.83
C GLY A 137 9.71 5.28 -7.15
N VAL A 138 8.72 5.33 -6.26
CA VAL A 138 7.41 4.71 -6.47
C VAL A 138 6.53 5.55 -7.39
N VAL A 139 6.47 6.86 -7.19
CA VAL A 139 5.68 7.78 -8.03
C VAL A 139 6.12 7.68 -9.49
N ASN A 140 7.42 7.75 -9.76
CA ASN A 140 7.98 7.63 -11.11
C ASN A 140 7.71 6.26 -11.76
N ARG A 141 7.37 5.24 -10.96
CA ARG A 141 7.05 3.88 -11.42
C ARG A 141 5.57 3.54 -11.31
N ARG A 142 4.69 4.53 -11.16
CA ARG A 142 3.23 4.36 -11.09
C ARG A 142 2.70 3.46 -12.21
N PHE A 143 3.18 3.63 -13.44
CA PHE A 143 2.80 2.80 -14.58
C PHE A 143 3.04 1.28 -14.39
N LYS A 144 4.05 0.89 -13.60
CA LYS A 144 4.29 -0.52 -13.25
C LYS A 144 3.25 -1.04 -12.27
N ILE A 145 2.82 -0.22 -11.33
CA ILE A 145 1.77 -0.53 -10.35
C ILE A 145 0.43 -0.66 -11.08
N GLU A 146 0.13 0.27 -11.99
CA GLU A 146 -1.06 0.22 -12.85
C GLU A 146 -1.09 -1.05 -13.70
N ARG A 147 0.01 -1.38 -14.37
CA ARG A 147 0.13 -2.61 -15.15
C ARG A 147 -0.11 -3.85 -14.30
N PHE A 148 0.55 -3.92 -13.13
CA PHE A 148 0.36 -5.04 -12.22
C PHE A 148 -1.11 -5.19 -11.82
N TRP A 149 -1.75 -4.13 -11.32
CA TRP A 149 -3.13 -4.21 -10.87
C TRP A 149 -4.12 -4.42 -12.02
N GLY A 150 -3.85 -3.90 -13.22
CA GLY A 150 -4.64 -4.16 -14.42
C GLY A 150 -4.69 -5.64 -14.78
N ASN A 151 -3.54 -6.34 -14.69
CA ASN A 151 -3.45 -7.78 -14.97
C ASN A 151 -3.90 -8.64 -13.79
N TRP A 152 -3.54 -8.23 -12.57
CA TRP A 152 -3.69 -9.05 -11.36
C TRP A 152 -5.10 -9.04 -10.79
N HIS A 153 -5.82 -7.92 -10.90
CA HIS A 153 -7.09 -7.74 -10.20
C HIS A 153 -8.14 -8.79 -10.59
N GLY A 154 -8.28 -9.10 -11.88
CA GLY A 154 -9.21 -10.13 -12.36
C GLY A 154 -8.87 -11.52 -11.82
N LEU A 155 -7.58 -11.89 -11.83
CA LEU A 155 -7.09 -13.16 -11.28
C LEU A 155 -7.39 -13.28 -9.79
N LEU A 156 -7.13 -12.20 -9.03
CA LEU A 156 -7.39 -12.15 -7.60
C LEU A 156 -8.90 -12.22 -7.31
N SER A 157 -9.71 -11.47 -8.06
CA SER A 157 -11.17 -11.46 -7.89
C SER A 157 -11.78 -12.85 -8.07
N GLN A 158 -11.41 -13.54 -9.16
CA GLN A 158 -11.85 -14.92 -9.43
C GLN A 158 -11.40 -15.89 -8.34
N HIS A 159 -10.19 -15.73 -7.81
CA HIS A 159 -9.71 -16.55 -6.70
C HIS A 159 -10.49 -16.29 -5.41
N LEU A 160 -10.73 -15.04 -5.05
CA LEU A 160 -11.50 -14.68 -3.87
C LEU A 160 -12.93 -15.18 -3.94
N GLN A 161 -13.58 -15.10 -5.10
CA GLN A 161 -14.91 -15.68 -5.31
C GLN A 161 -14.94 -17.18 -5.00
N ARG A 162 -13.92 -17.93 -5.43
CA ARG A 162 -13.80 -19.37 -5.10
C ARG A 162 -13.60 -19.61 -3.61
N ILE A 163 -12.79 -18.79 -2.95
CA ILE A 163 -12.54 -18.91 -1.49
C ILE A 163 -13.76 -18.51 -0.67
N ASP A 164 -14.54 -17.55 -1.14
CA ASP A 164 -15.75 -17.08 -0.45
C ASP A 164 -16.91 -18.07 -0.60
N ALA A 165 -16.87 -18.96 -1.61
CA ALA A 165 -17.82 -20.07 -1.76
C ALA A 165 -17.52 -21.28 -0.84
N LEU A 166 -16.36 -21.32 -0.18
CA LEU A 166 -16.03 -22.40 0.75
C LEU A 166 -16.78 -22.24 2.08
N PRO A 167 -17.17 -23.35 2.74
CA PRO A 167 -17.74 -23.31 4.07
C PRO A 167 -16.83 -22.58 5.08
N ASN A 168 -17.44 -22.05 6.15
CA ASN A 168 -16.73 -21.32 7.21
C ASN A 168 -17.37 -21.51 8.60
N ALA A 169 -18.16 -22.57 8.78
CA ALA A 169 -18.94 -22.77 10.01
C ALA A 169 -18.08 -23.35 11.13
N THR A 170 -17.26 -24.34 10.79
CA THR A 170 -16.40 -25.07 11.74
C THR A 170 -14.96 -24.60 11.69
N ASP A 171 -14.17 -25.02 12.68
CA ASP A 171 -12.72 -24.78 12.67
C ASP A 171 -12.04 -25.51 11.50
N ALA A 172 -12.46 -26.75 11.21
CA ALA A 172 -11.99 -27.52 10.06
C ALA A 172 -12.29 -26.81 8.72
N ASP A 173 -13.43 -26.13 8.61
CA ASP A 173 -13.76 -25.33 7.43
C ASP A 173 -12.82 -24.13 7.27
N ARG A 174 -12.52 -23.43 8.38
CA ARG A 174 -11.59 -22.28 8.39
C ARG A 174 -10.19 -22.73 8.00
N GLU A 175 -9.71 -23.83 8.57
CA GLU A 175 -8.40 -24.40 8.25
C GLU A 175 -8.31 -24.74 6.75
N ARG A 176 -9.30 -25.47 6.23
CA ARG A 176 -9.38 -25.80 4.80
C ARG A 176 -9.37 -24.55 3.94
N ARG A 177 -10.19 -23.55 4.28
CA ARG A 177 -10.27 -22.27 3.55
C ARG A 177 -8.94 -21.53 3.55
N MET A 178 -8.20 -21.52 4.66
CA MET A 178 -6.87 -20.92 4.74
C MET A 178 -5.85 -21.66 3.86
N ILE A 179 -5.84 -22.99 3.89
CA ILE A 179 -4.94 -23.81 3.08
C ILE A 179 -5.21 -23.61 1.59
N GLU A 180 -6.48 -23.64 1.18
CA GLU A 180 -6.87 -23.41 -0.21
C GLU A 180 -6.54 -21.99 -0.68
N ASN A 181 -6.72 -21.00 0.20
CA ASN A 181 -6.31 -19.63 -0.11
C ASN A 181 -4.79 -19.53 -0.31
N LEU A 182 -3.98 -20.14 0.56
CA LEU A 182 -2.53 -20.16 0.43
C LEU A 182 -2.07 -20.85 -0.87
N ARG A 183 -2.63 -22.02 -1.18
CA ARG A 183 -2.32 -22.78 -2.41
C ARG A 183 -2.69 -21.98 -3.64
N GLY A 184 -3.88 -21.40 -3.68
CA GLY A 184 -4.33 -20.59 -4.81
C GLY A 184 -3.44 -19.35 -5.02
N LEU A 185 -3.08 -18.62 -3.96
CA LEU A 185 -2.18 -17.47 -4.06
C LEU A 185 -0.77 -17.87 -4.54
N LYS A 186 -0.25 -19.02 -4.09
CA LYS A 186 1.02 -19.56 -4.63
C LYS A 186 0.93 -19.86 -6.12
N ASN A 187 -0.17 -20.45 -6.58
CA ASN A 187 -0.39 -20.77 -7.99
C ASN A 187 -0.54 -19.53 -8.87
N LEU A 188 -1.06 -18.44 -8.31
CA LEU A 188 -1.20 -17.17 -9.01
C LEU A 188 0.11 -16.36 -9.06
N LYS A 189 1.09 -16.65 -8.21
CA LYS A 189 2.37 -15.93 -8.19
C LYS A 189 3.03 -15.93 -9.57
N GLY A 190 3.37 -14.74 -10.07
CA GLY A 190 4.05 -14.55 -11.37
C GLY A 190 3.13 -14.62 -12.60
N ARG A 191 1.81 -14.65 -12.41
CA ARG A 191 0.82 -14.64 -13.53
C ARG A 191 0.38 -13.25 -13.98
N ALA A 192 0.85 -12.17 -13.35
CA ALA A 192 0.52 -10.77 -13.68
C ALA A 192 1.70 -10.00 -14.26
#